data_AF-A0A438E838-F1
#
_entry.id   AF-A0A438E838-F1
#
_cell.length_a   1.000
_cell.length_b   1.000
_cell.length_c   1.000
_cell.angle_alpha   90.00
_cell.angle_beta   90.00
_cell.angle_gamma   90.00
#
_symmetry.space_group_name_H-M   'P 1'
#
loop_
_entity.id
_entity.type
_entity.pdbx_description
1 polymer ?
#
loop_
_entity_poly.entity_id
_entity_poly.type
_entity_poly.pdbx_seq_one_letter_code
_entity_poly.pdbx_strand_id
1 'polypeptide(L)'
;MATIKPLLPLSPSPSLKHAIPSPSPWIFCKPTFDSTVSLSMSHLNRLPRLVAVSVAFNPSGNFDLSIYDDEDDSTKVSPPMPPTEGRIEVVIDNDVIRRLDLSPFHTATGITSPSSAEPKEFLERTIGFTINYTREDPHDPRELSEFPDIRLWFVRLDATYPWLPVVLDWRAGELARYTAMLVPHQMNMRMGVVFNPEALELFIMKKVFVVYSWLKQHKIPKPRLKTSDMARMLGFGIGDELFDLIDQHPLAPS
;
A
#
# COMPACT_ATOMS: atom_id res chain seq x y z
N MET A 1 54.38 -67.11 24.64
CA MET A 1 54.98 -66.00 23.87
C MET A 1 53.92 -65.45 22.93
N ALA A 2 53.78 -64.12 22.89
CA ALA A 2 52.70 -63.37 22.26
C ALA A 2 52.71 -63.46 20.72
N THR A 3 51.54 -63.26 20.08
CA THR A 3 51.25 -62.70 18.72
C THR A 3 49.80 -63.11 18.34
N ILE A 4 48.77 -62.26 18.49
CA ILE A 4 48.24 -61.18 17.62
C ILE A 4 47.38 -61.68 16.42
N LYS A 5 46.10 -61.25 16.48
CA LYS A 5 45.03 -61.03 15.46
C LYS A 5 44.20 -62.20 14.89
N PRO A 6 42.85 -62.09 14.99
CA PRO A 6 41.91 -62.66 14.03
C PRO A 6 41.28 -61.58 13.11
N LEU A 7 40.78 -61.98 11.93
CA LEU A 7 40.04 -61.15 10.97
C LEU A 7 38.63 -61.72 10.71
N LEU A 8 37.61 -60.90 11.03
CA LEU A 8 36.27 -60.73 10.42
C LEU A 8 35.23 -61.89 10.46
N PRO A 9 33.95 -61.63 10.16
CA PRO A 9 33.04 -60.58 10.67
C PRO A 9 31.68 -61.18 11.11
N LEU A 10 30.86 -60.48 11.91
CA LEU A 10 29.41 -60.70 12.02
C LEU A 10 28.76 -59.46 12.69
N SER A 11 27.75 -58.89 12.02
CA SER A 11 26.80 -57.85 12.46
C SER A 11 25.83 -58.39 13.55
N PRO A 12 24.89 -57.62 14.20
CA PRO A 12 24.38 -56.26 13.95
C PRO A 12 24.23 -55.33 15.21
N SER A 13 23.74 -54.10 14.94
CA SER A 13 23.26 -52.93 15.74
C SER A 13 22.54 -53.21 17.09
N PRO A 14 22.22 -52.24 18.00
CA PRO A 14 22.04 -50.78 17.81
C PRO A 14 22.45 -49.84 18.99
N SER A 15 22.46 -48.51 18.77
CA SER A 15 21.72 -47.50 19.58
C SER A 15 22.31 -46.08 19.52
N LEU A 16 21.37 -45.14 19.35
CA LEU A 16 21.32 -43.74 19.80
C LEU A 16 22.54 -42.83 19.68
N LYS A 17 22.43 -41.85 18.77
CA LYS A 17 22.56 -40.42 19.12
C LYS A 17 21.54 -39.59 18.34
N HIS A 18 20.71 -38.86 19.10
CA HIS A 18 19.84 -37.79 18.62
C HIS A 18 20.66 -36.54 18.26
N ALA A 19 20.29 -35.87 17.16
CA ALA A 19 20.12 -34.40 17.11
C ALA A 19 19.56 -33.93 15.73
N ILE A 20 18.26 -33.58 15.75
CA ILE A 20 17.56 -32.47 15.05
C ILE A 20 17.74 -32.29 13.52
N PRO A 21 16.66 -32.41 12.72
CA PRO A 21 16.59 -31.90 11.35
C PRO A 21 16.04 -30.46 11.31
N SER A 22 16.73 -29.54 10.61
CA SER A 22 16.21 -28.23 10.25
C SER A 22 15.39 -28.30 8.95
N PRO A 23 14.13 -27.82 8.91
CA PRO A 23 13.41 -27.62 7.67
C PRO A 23 13.43 -26.14 7.28
N SER A 24 14.06 -25.80 6.16
CA SER A 24 13.81 -24.52 5.51
C SER A 24 13.63 -24.74 4.00
N PRO A 25 12.39 -24.73 3.49
CA PRO A 25 12.16 -24.68 2.05
C PRO A 25 12.24 -23.21 1.63
N TRP A 26 13.39 -22.78 1.15
CA TRP A 26 13.51 -21.50 0.45
C TRP A 26 12.93 -21.69 -0.96
N ILE A 27 11.60 -21.56 -1.08
CA ILE A 27 10.93 -21.46 -2.37
C ILE A 27 11.21 -20.06 -2.90
N PHE A 28 12.29 -19.95 -3.66
CA PHE A 28 12.61 -18.76 -4.45
C PHE A 28 11.75 -18.80 -5.72
N CYS A 29 10.62 -18.09 -5.70
CA CYS A 29 9.76 -17.94 -6.88
C CYS A 29 10.48 -17.08 -7.93
N LYS A 30 11.15 -17.72 -8.90
CA LYS A 30 11.49 -17.08 -10.19
C LYS A 30 10.24 -17.09 -11.06
N PRO A 31 9.77 -15.94 -11.59
CA PRO A 31 8.75 -15.96 -12.61
C PRO A 31 9.42 -16.31 -13.95
N THR A 32 9.26 -17.55 -14.40
CA THR A 32 9.45 -17.90 -15.81
C THR A 32 8.19 -17.48 -16.56
N PHE A 33 8.24 -16.33 -17.23
CA PHE A 33 7.22 -15.92 -18.19
C PHE A 33 7.57 -16.50 -19.55
N ASP A 34 6.87 -17.56 -19.93
CA ASP A 34 6.72 -17.98 -21.32
C ASP A 34 5.24 -18.23 -21.57
N SER A 35 4.57 -17.26 -22.18
CA SER A 35 3.43 -17.41 -23.09
C SER A 35 2.83 -16.05 -23.39
N THR A 36 2.94 -15.65 -24.64
CA THR A 36 2.31 -14.50 -25.27
C THR A 36 0.79 -14.68 -25.30
N VAL A 37 0.08 -13.85 -24.54
CA VAL A 37 -1.33 -13.55 -24.80
C VAL A 37 -1.40 -12.05 -25.10
N SER A 38 -1.53 -11.72 -26.39
CA SER A 38 -1.69 -10.34 -26.84
C SER A 38 -3.12 -9.87 -26.55
N LEU A 39 -3.31 -9.10 -25.49
CA LEU A 39 -4.51 -8.28 -25.31
C LEU A 39 -4.27 -6.93 -26.01
N SER A 40 -5.02 -6.68 -27.08
CA SER A 40 -4.96 -5.41 -27.82
C SER A 40 -5.71 -4.33 -27.04
N MET A 41 -5.01 -3.63 -26.15
CA MET A 41 -5.46 -2.42 -25.45
C MET A 41 -5.12 -1.18 -26.29
N SER A 42 -5.81 -1.01 -27.42
CA SER A 42 -5.46 0.02 -28.41
C SER A 42 -6.10 1.40 -28.22
N HIS A 43 -6.62 1.75 -27.03
CA HIS A 43 -7.25 3.07 -26.80
C HIS A 43 -7.04 3.69 -25.41
N LEU A 44 -5.97 3.34 -24.69
CA LEU A 44 -5.45 4.21 -23.64
C LEU A 44 -4.41 5.13 -24.30
N ASN A 45 -4.70 6.43 -24.38
CA ASN A 45 -3.80 7.42 -24.95
C ASN A 45 -2.42 7.33 -24.28
N ARG A 46 -1.47 6.67 -24.95
CA ARG A 46 -0.04 6.73 -24.63
C ARG A 46 0.42 8.16 -24.87
N LEU A 47 0.66 8.93 -23.80
CA LEU A 47 1.64 9.99 -23.88
C LEU A 47 3.04 9.35 -23.94
N PRO A 48 3.93 9.77 -24.84
CA PRO A 48 5.29 9.29 -24.86
C PRO A 48 6.09 9.96 -23.74
N ARG A 49 6.99 9.16 -23.14
CA ARG A 49 8.21 9.52 -22.38
C ARG A 49 8.13 9.25 -20.86
N LEU A 50 9.02 8.36 -20.41
CA LEU A 50 9.37 8.09 -19.02
C LEU A 50 9.76 9.40 -18.32
N VAL A 51 8.80 10.05 -17.69
CA VAL A 51 9.01 11.17 -16.77
C VAL A 51 8.51 10.70 -15.42
N ALA A 52 9.36 10.77 -14.39
CA ALA A 52 8.94 10.52 -13.03
C ALA A 52 7.82 11.51 -12.70
N VAL A 53 6.60 11.01 -12.52
CA VAL A 53 5.46 11.85 -12.13
C VAL A 53 5.68 12.26 -10.69
N SER A 54 6.06 13.52 -10.49
CA SER A 54 6.16 14.10 -9.16
C SER A 54 4.77 14.57 -8.77
N VAL A 55 4.15 13.89 -7.82
CA VAL A 55 2.88 14.34 -7.24
C VAL A 55 3.21 15.27 -6.09
N ALA A 56 3.32 16.57 -6.39
CA ALA A 56 3.32 17.59 -5.36
C ALA A 56 1.94 17.57 -4.68
N PHE A 57 1.87 17.15 -3.43
CA PHE A 57 0.64 17.20 -2.64
C PHE A 57 0.20 18.67 -2.48
N ASN A 58 -0.78 19.12 -3.28
CA ASN A 58 -1.39 20.42 -3.10
C ASN A 58 -2.80 20.24 -2.50
N PRO A 59 -2.97 20.36 -1.17
CA PRO A 59 -4.27 20.20 -0.52
C PRO A 59 -5.26 21.30 -0.90
N SER A 60 -4.83 22.37 -1.58
CA SER A 60 -5.69 23.50 -1.98
C SER A 60 -6.45 23.30 -3.31
N GLY A 61 -6.20 22.20 -4.04
CA GLY A 61 -6.99 21.84 -5.21
C GLY A 61 -6.73 22.65 -6.48
N ASN A 62 -5.70 23.50 -6.53
CA ASN A 62 -5.28 24.16 -7.77
C ASN A 62 -4.32 23.23 -8.55
N PHE A 63 -4.89 22.36 -9.39
CA PHE A 63 -4.17 21.42 -10.25
C PHE A 63 -4.07 21.99 -11.67
N ASP A 64 -3.29 23.06 -11.84
CA ASP A 64 -2.97 23.55 -13.17
C ASP A 64 -1.78 22.74 -13.71
N LEU A 65 -2.06 21.75 -14.56
CA LEU A 65 -1.05 20.95 -15.24
C LEU A 65 -0.60 21.68 -16.52
N SER A 66 0.05 22.83 -16.37
CA SER A 66 0.84 23.40 -17.48
C SER A 66 2.08 22.54 -17.69
N ILE A 67 1.95 21.56 -18.58
CA ILE A 67 3.04 20.68 -19.05
C ILE A 67 4.11 21.43 -19.89
N TYR A 68 3.91 22.73 -20.12
CA TYR A 68 4.88 23.63 -20.69
C TYR A 68 4.80 24.98 -19.95
N ASP A 69 5.78 25.27 -19.10
CA ASP A 69 6.38 26.59 -19.09
C ASP A 69 7.75 26.59 -18.38
N ASP A 70 8.54 27.55 -18.83
CA ASP A 70 9.98 27.70 -18.69
C ASP A 70 10.52 27.88 -17.26
N GLU A 71 11.85 27.87 -17.19
CA GLU A 71 12.72 28.10 -16.04
C GLU A 71 12.19 29.16 -15.04
N ASP A 72 12.34 28.82 -13.75
CA ASP A 72 12.44 29.75 -12.61
C ASP A 72 11.19 30.11 -11.79
N ASP A 73 10.27 29.16 -11.54
CA ASP A 73 9.38 29.29 -10.36
C ASP A 73 9.46 28.08 -9.42
N SER A 74 9.96 28.35 -8.22
CA SER A 74 10.16 27.38 -7.15
C SER A 74 8.81 26.91 -6.59
N THR A 75 8.22 25.87 -7.17
CA THR A 75 7.02 25.21 -6.65
C THR A 75 7.34 24.42 -5.38
N LYS A 76 7.59 25.15 -4.28
CA LYS A 76 7.71 24.57 -2.94
C LYS A 76 6.33 24.06 -2.53
N VAL A 77 6.24 22.76 -2.27
CA VAL A 77 4.98 22.12 -1.83
C VAL A 77 4.48 22.79 -0.55
N SER A 78 3.21 23.22 -0.54
CA SER A 78 2.58 23.79 0.63
C SER A 78 2.37 22.71 1.71
N PRO A 79 2.58 23.02 2.99
CA PRO A 79 2.41 22.04 4.05
C PRO A 79 0.96 21.55 4.13
N PRO A 80 0.71 20.29 4.54
CA PRO A 80 -0.63 19.75 4.69
C PRO A 80 -1.45 20.58 5.69
N MET A 81 -2.77 20.61 5.48
CA MET A 81 -3.67 21.22 6.45
C MET A 81 -3.62 20.44 7.77
N PRO A 82 -3.95 21.07 8.91
CA PRO A 82 -4.08 20.34 10.16
C PRO A 82 -5.13 19.22 10.03
N PRO A 83 -5.00 18.14 10.82
CA PRO A 83 -6.00 17.08 10.94
C PRO A 83 -7.43 17.58 11.06
N THR A 84 -8.36 16.89 10.40
CA THR A 84 -9.79 17.17 10.52
C THR A 84 -10.26 16.91 11.96
N GLU A 85 -11.00 17.86 12.54
CA GLU A 85 -11.51 17.75 13.90
C GLU A 85 -12.53 16.60 14.01
N GLY A 86 -12.42 15.77 15.06
CA GLY A 86 -13.30 14.62 15.27
C GLY A 86 -12.96 13.38 14.44
N ARG A 87 -11.82 13.38 13.73
CA ARG A 87 -11.35 12.20 12.98
C ARG A 87 -11.07 11.02 13.87
N ILE A 88 -11.20 9.83 13.31
CA ILE A 88 -10.84 8.59 13.98
C ILE A 88 -9.33 8.45 13.92
N GLU A 89 -8.68 8.44 15.08
CA GLU A 89 -7.23 8.34 15.20
C GLU A 89 -6.83 6.91 15.54
N VAL A 90 -6.09 6.26 14.64
CA VAL A 90 -5.51 4.93 14.87
C VAL A 90 -4.08 5.12 15.34
N VAL A 91 -3.83 4.78 16.61
CA VAL A 91 -2.49 4.87 17.21
C VAL A 91 -1.80 3.52 17.12
N ILE A 92 -0.61 3.51 16.53
CA ILE A 92 0.24 2.31 16.42
C ILE A 92 1.64 2.59 16.96
N ASP A 93 2.29 1.57 17.52
CA ASP A 93 3.65 1.63 18.05
C ASP A 93 4.53 0.51 17.47
N ASN A 94 5.80 0.48 17.87
CA ASN A 94 6.76 -0.54 17.43
C ASN A 94 6.27 -1.98 17.66
N ASP A 95 5.57 -2.27 18.76
CA ASP A 95 5.13 -3.63 19.09
C ASP A 95 3.95 -4.07 18.23
N VAL A 96 2.99 -3.16 18.02
CA VAL A 96 1.89 -3.34 17.07
C VAL A 96 2.42 -3.61 15.67
N ILE A 97 3.37 -2.79 15.21
CA ILE A 97 3.99 -2.91 13.87
C ILE A 97 4.71 -4.25 13.72
N ARG A 98 5.58 -4.61 14.68
CA ARG A 98 6.35 -5.85 14.65
C ARG A 98 5.48 -7.11 14.64
N ARG A 99 4.35 -7.09 15.33
CA ARG A 99 3.38 -8.21 15.38
C ARG A 99 2.37 -8.19 14.23
N LEU A 100 2.45 -7.18 13.35
CA LEU A 100 1.46 -6.89 12.33
C LEU A 100 0.04 -6.75 12.91
N ASP A 101 -0.10 -6.34 14.16
CA ASP A 101 -1.37 -6.40 14.89
C ASP A 101 -2.35 -5.34 14.38
N LEU A 102 -3.55 -5.75 13.96
CA LEU A 102 -4.61 -4.82 13.51
C LEU A 102 -5.60 -4.48 14.64
N SER A 103 -5.41 -5.00 15.85
CA SER A 103 -6.30 -4.70 16.98
C SER A 103 -6.46 -3.20 17.25
N PRO A 104 -5.44 -2.33 17.14
CA PRO A 104 -5.65 -0.88 17.34
C PRO A 104 -6.56 -0.26 16.29
N PHE A 105 -6.47 -0.74 15.04
CA PHE A 105 -7.35 -0.32 13.97
C PHE A 105 -8.80 -0.74 14.26
N HIS A 106 -9.01 -1.99 14.69
CA HIS A 106 -10.34 -2.49 15.06
C HIS A 106 -10.93 -1.73 16.26
N THR A 107 -10.13 -1.46 17.28
CA THR A 107 -10.58 -0.73 18.48
C THR A 107 -10.95 0.71 18.15
N ALA A 108 -10.15 1.41 17.34
CA ALA A 108 -10.41 2.80 16.98
C ALA A 108 -11.61 2.96 16.03
N THR A 109 -11.77 2.03 15.08
CA THR A 109 -12.81 2.13 14.04
C THR A 109 -14.10 1.39 14.38
N GLY A 110 -14.08 0.48 15.35
CA GLY A 110 -15.18 -0.46 15.63
C GLY A 110 -15.34 -1.57 14.58
N ILE A 111 -14.47 -1.62 13.56
CA ILE A 111 -14.54 -2.62 12.50
C ILE A 111 -13.96 -3.93 13.03
N THR A 112 -14.82 -4.92 13.21
CA THR A 112 -14.41 -6.28 13.62
C THR A 112 -14.27 -7.24 12.43
N SER A 113 -14.87 -6.91 11.28
CA SER A 113 -14.71 -7.61 10.02
C SER A 113 -14.84 -6.64 8.83
N PRO A 114 -14.24 -6.94 7.65
CA PRO A 114 -14.36 -6.09 6.45
C PRO A 114 -15.81 -5.78 6.05
N SER A 115 -16.73 -6.73 6.27
CA SER A 115 -18.16 -6.59 5.97
C SER A 115 -18.94 -5.73 6.99
N SER A 116 -18.35 -5.46 8.16
CA SER A 116 -18.97 -4.67 9.24
C SER A 116 -18.73 -3.16 9.08
N ALA A 117 -17.99 -2.73 8.06
CA ALA A 117 -17.67 -1.32 7.88
C ALA A 117 -18.93 -0.51 7.55
N GLU A 118 -19.15 0.59 8.27
CA GLU A 118 -20.21 1.57 8.04
C GLU A 118 -19.63 2.81 7.32
N PRO A 119 -19.66 2.88 5.98
CA PRO A 119 -18.82 3.82 5.25
C PRO A 119 -19.22 5.28 5.44
N LYS A 120 -20.50 5.54 5.76
CA LYS A 120 -21.01 6.90 5.95
C LYS A 120 -20.30 7.59 7.12
N GLU A 121 -20.17 6.91 8.25
CA GLU A 121 -19.47 7.44 9.41
C GLU A 121 -18.00 7.71 9.07
N PHE A 122 -17.32 6.76 8.43
CA PHE A 122 -15.91 6.92 8.08
C PHE A 122 -15.66 8.01 7.04
N LEU A 123 -16.59 8.23 6.11
CA LEU A 123 -16.48 9.31 5.13
C LEU A 123 -16.70 10.69 5.75
N GLU A 124 -17.47 10.79 6.83
CA GLU A 124 -17.72 12.04 7.56
C GLU A 124 -16.59 12.36 8.54
N ARG A 125 -16.21 11.38 9.37
CA ARG A 125 -15.17 11.57 10.40
C ARG A 125 -13.77 11.51 9.81
N THR A 126 -13.56 10.70 8.78
CA THR A 126 -12.25 10.33 8.22
C THR A 126 -11.36 9.58 9.21
N ILE A 127 -10.33 8.91 8.69
CA ILE A 127 -9.37 8.12 9.47
C ILE A 127 -7.97 8.70 9.28
N GLY A 128 -7.23 8.84 10.39
CA GLY A 128 -5.81 9.19 10.42
C GLY A 128 -5.00 8.23 11.27
N PHE A 129 -3.68 8.29 11.13
CA PHE A 129 -2.76 7.45 11.91
C PHE A 129 -1.76 8.27 12.73
N THR A 130 -1.56 7.87 13.97
CA THR A 130 -0.44 8.32 14.80
C THR A 130 0.52 7.15 14.95
N ILE A 131 1.73 7.31 14.43
CA ILE A 131 2.74 6.27 14.39
C ILE A 131 3.81 6.61 15.43
N ASN A 132 3.67 6.04 16.63
CA ASN A 132 4.63 6.17 17.72
C ASN A 132 5.80 5.19 17.50
N TYR A 133 6.62 5.47 16.51
CA TYR A 133 7.74 4.62 16.12
C TYR A 133 9.07 5.15 16.68
N THR A 134 9.66 4.40 17.60
CA THR A 134 11.01 4.63 18.11
C THR A 134 12.02 4.03 17.14
N ARG A 135 12.85 4.88 16.53
CA ARG A 135 13.93 4.45 15.63
C ARG A 135 15.07 3.82 16.43
N GLU A 136 15.72 2.81 15.87
CA GLU A 136 16.92 2.21 16.48
C GLU A 136 18.05 3.23 16.59
N ASP A 137 18.29 4.00 15.53
CA ASP A 137 19.15 5.18 15.54
C ASP A 137 18.29 6.46 15.56
N PRO A 138 18.35 7.27 16.64
CA PRO A 138 17.66 8.56 16.70
C PRO A 138 18.04 9.57 15.61
N HIS A 139 19.20 9.40 14.96
CA HIS A 139 19.71 10.30 13.92
C HIS A 139 19.44 9.79 12.49
N ASP A 140 18.78 8.63 12.34
CA ASP A 140 18.41 8.10 11.03
C ASP A 140 17.51 9.12 10.31
N PRO A 141 17.91 9.65 9.14
CA PRO A 141 17.19 10.73 8.47
C PRO A 141 15.98 10.23 7.67
N ARG A 142 15.79 8.91 7.53
CA ARG A 142 14.73 8.33 6.72
C ARG A 142 13.35 8.72 7.22
N GLU A 143 12.42 8.91 6.29
CA GLU A 143 11.01 9.09 6.58
C GLU A 143 10.36 7.76 7.00
N LEU A 144 9.25 7.83 7.76
CA LEU A 144 8.58 6.61 8.25
C LEU A 144 8.14 5.68 7.12
N SER A 145 7.81 6.23 5.95
CA SER A 145 7.43 5.46 4.76
C SER A 145 8.58 4.69 4.13
N GLU A 146 9.83 4.93 4.54
CA GLU A 146 11.01 4.21 4.06
C GLU A 146 11.36 2.99 4.95
N PHE A 147 10.72 2.83 6.11
CA PHE A 147 10.95 1.70 7.01
C PHE A 147 10.14 0.46 6.59
N PRO A 148 10.78 -0.68 6.33
CA PRO A 148 10.10 -1.84 5.73
C PRO A 148 9.07 -2.50 6.65
N ASP A 149 9.27 -2.48 7.96
CA ASP A 149 8.35 -3.03 8.96
C ASP A 149 7.07 -2.18 9.08
N ILE A 150 7.20 -0.85 9.10
CA ILE A 150 6.05 0.06 9.04
C ILE A 150 5.26 -0.20 7.76
N ARG A 151 5.94 -0.22 6.61
CA ARG A 151 5.31 -0.52 5.32
C ARG A 151 4.61 -1.87 5.32
N LEU A 152 5.23 -2.91 5.89
CA LEU A 152 4.64 -4.24 5.96
C LEU A 152 3.33 -4.26 6.77
N TRP A 153 3.26 -3.49 7.86
CA TRP A 153 2.03 -3.32 8.62
C TRP A 153 0.92 -2.69 7.76
N PHE A 154 1.22 -1.64 7.01
CA PHE A 154 0.27 -1.02 6.08
C PHE A 154 -0.10 -1.94 4.90
N VAL A 155 0.83 -2.78 4.41
CA VAL A 155 0.52 -3.80 3.40
C VAL A 155 -0.50 -4.80 3.94
N ARG A 156 -0.36 -5.26 5.19
CA ARG A 156 -1.36 -6.13 5.83
C ARG A 156 -2.71 -5.41 5.98
N LEU A 157 -2.68 -4.15 6.42
CA LEU A 157 -3.89 -3.33 6.53
C LEU A 157 -4.60 -3.20 5.19
N ASP A 158 -3.86 -2.91 4.11
CA ASP A 158 -4.40 -2.78 2.75
C ASP A 158 -4.98 -4.08 2.21
N ALA A 159 -4.32 -5.21 2.50
CA ALA A 159 -4.81 -6.52 2.12
C ALA A 159 -6.13 -6.86 2.83
N THR A 160 -6.32 -6.36 4.06
CA THR A 160 -7.51 -6.62 4.88
C THR A 160 -8.66 -5.65 4.54
N TYR A 161 -8.34 -4.37 4.32
CA TYR A 161 -9.29 -3.29 4.08
C TYR A 161 -8.88 -2.50 2.82
N PRO A 162 -9.00 -3.08 1.62
CA PRO A 162 -8.45 -2.49 0.40
C PRO A 162 -9.18 -1.21 -0.05
N TRP A 163 -10.37 -0.94 0.49
CA TRP A 163 -11.17 0.27 0.28
C TRP A 163 -10.74 1.45 1.18
N LEU A 164 -9.92 1.22 2.20
CA LEU A 164 -9.51 2.20 3.21
C LEU A 164 -9.04 3.56 2.66
N PRO A 165 -8.29 3.65 1.52
CA PRO A 165 -7.83 4.93 1.00
C PRO A 165 -8.93 5.99 0.84
N VAL A 166 -10.17 5.59 0.55
CA VAL A 166 -11.26 6.55 0.29
C VAL A 166 -11.78 7.26 1.55
N VAL A 167 -11.53 6.69 2.74
CA VAL A 167 -12.00 7.23 4.02
C VAL A 167 -10.89 7.90 4.83
N LEU A 168 -9.67 7.97 4.30
CA LEU A 168 -8.56 8.66 4.95
C LEU A 168 -8.79 10.18 5.01
N ASP A 169 -8.16 10.84 5.97
CA ASP A 169 -8.14 12.30 6.04
C ASP A 169 -7.24 12.90 4.93
N TRP A 170 -7.82 13.06 3.74
CA TRP A 170 -7.09 13.54 2.56
C TRP A 170 -6.50 14.94 2.75
N ARG A 171 -7.18 15.79 3.54
CA ARG A 171 -6.78 17.18 3.78
C ARG A 171 -5.47 17.25 4.57
N ALA A 172 -5.30 16.33 5.53
CA ALA A 172 -4.10 16.19 6.33
C ALA A 172 -2.97 15.40 5.62
N GLY A 173 -3.18 14.97 4.37
CA GLY A 173 -2.18 14.23 3.59
C GLY A 173 -2.10 12.74 3.92
N GLU A 174 -3.07 12.19 4.66
CA GLU A 174 -3.07 10.77 5.03
C GLU A 174 -3.11 9.84 3.80
N LEU A 175 -3.82 10.22 2.74
CA LEU A 175 -3.86 9.46 1.50
C LEU A 175 -2.49 9.36 0.83
N ALA A 176 -1.73 10.45 0.78
CA ALA A 176 -0.38 10.46 0.21
C ALA A 176 0.58 9.63 1.07
N ARG A 177 0.53 9.80 2.40
CA ARG A 177 1.34 9.03 3.35
C ARG A 177 1.04 7.53 3.28
N TYR A 178 -0.24 7.16 3.24
CA TYR A 178 -0.68 5.76 3.06
C TYR A 178 -0.18 5.18 1.74
N THR A 179 -0.28 5.94 0.65
CA THR A 179 0.22 5.52 -0.66
C THR A 179 1.75 5.32 -0.64
N ALA A 180 2.50 6.19 0.06
CA ALA A 180 3.95 6.04 0.24
C ALA A 180 4.33 4.77 0.99
N MET A 181 3.47 4.27 1.89
CA MET A 181 3.70 2.97 2.54
C MET A 181 3.61 1.79 1.56
N LEU A 182 2.78 1.91 0.53
CA LEU A 182 2.43 0.80 -0.37
C LEU A 182 3.14 0.86 -1.73
N VAL A 183 3.50 2.04 -2.19
CA VAL A 183 4.06 2.30 -3.51
C VAL A 183 5.53 2.73 -3.38
N PRO A 184 6.45 2.19 -4.19
CA PRO A 184 7.82 2.70 -4.27
C PRO A 184 7.83 4.21 -4.51
N HIS A 185 8.62 4.92 -3.70
CA HIS A 185 8.75 6.37 -3.76
C HIS A 185 10.16 6.80 -3.37
N GLN A 186 10.46 8.07 -3.57
CA GLN A 186 11.65 8.76 -3.10
C GLN A 186 11.23 10.03 -2.36
N MET A 187 11.99 10.39 -1.33
CA MET A 187 11.82 11.67 -0.63
C MET A 187 12.66 12.75 -1.32
N ASN A 188 12.03 13.86 -1.69
CA ASN A 188 12.67 15.03 -2.24
C ASN A 188 12.41 16.25 -1.33
N MET A 189 13.46 16.97 -0.93
CA MET A 189 13.33 18.11 -0.01
C MET A 189 12.48 19.27 -0.54
N ARG A 190 12.38 19.43 -1.87
CA ARG A 190 11.56 20.50 -2.49
C ARG A 190 10.16 19.99 -2.86
N MET A 191 10.11 18.81 -3.46
CA MET A 191 8.90 18.25 -4.07
C MET A 191 8.09 17.32 -3.15
N GLY A 192 8.63 16.99 -1.97
CA GLY A 192 8.02 16.01 -1.08
C GLY A 192 8.16 14.59 -1.59
N VAL A 193 7.08 13.80 -1.52
CA VAL A 193 7.06 12.40 -1.95
C VAL A 193 6.97 12.32 -3.47
N VAL A 194 7.93 11.63 -4.10
CA VAL A 194 7.92 11.37 -5.54
C VAL A 194 7.73 9.87 -5.77
N PHE A 195 6.58 9.49 -6.33
CA PHE A 195 6.25 8.08 -6.57
C PHE A 195 6.90 7.54 -7.83
N ASN A 196 7.17 6.23 -7.85
CA ASN A 196 7.41 5.55 -9.11
C ASN A 196 6.10 5.56 -9.94
N PRO A 197 6.11 6.10 -11.17
CA PRO A 197 4.87 6.35 -11.92
C PRO A 197 4.13 5.06 -12.29
N GLU A 198 4.85 4.03 -12.73
CA GLU A 198 4.25 2.75 -13.15
C GLU A 198 3.62 2.03 -11.95
N ALA A 199 4.30 2.04 -10.81
CA ALA A 199 3.78 1.43 -9.59
C ALA A 199 2.56 2.20 -9.03
N LEU A 200 2.58 3.53 -9.13
CA LEU A 200 1.46 4.37 -8.71
C LEU A 200 0.24 4.17 -9.61
N GLU A 201 0.43 4.07 -10.93
CA GLU A 201 -0.64 3.77 -11.88
C GLU A 201 -1.33 2.44 -11.55
N LEU A 202 -0.56 1.36 -11.37
CA LEU A 202 -1.10 0.05 -11.02
C LEU A 202 -1.83 0.07 -9.67
N PHE A 203 -1.29 0.80 -8.69
CA PHE A 203 -1.94 0.99 -7.40
C PHE A 203 -3.29 1.68 -7.57
N ILE A 204 -3.35 2.82 -8.27
CA ILE A 204 -4.58 3.60 -8.45
C ILE A 204 -5.61 2.80 -9.22
N MET A 205 -5.24 2.14 -10.32
CA MET A 205 -6.17 1.31 -11.08
C MET A 205 -6.80 0.24 -10.19
N LYS A 206 -5.98 -0.52 -9.43
CA LYS A 206 -6.49 -1.48 -8.44
C LYS A 206 -7.45 -0.82 -7.44
N LYS A 207 -7.11 0.38 -6.93
CA LYS A 207 -7.96 1.10 -5.97
C LYS A 207 -9.27 1.58 -6.56
N VAL A 208 -9.31 2.01 -7.83
CA VAL A 208 -10.55 2.39 -8.51
C VAL A 208 -11.52 1.22 -8.55
N PHE A 209 -11.06 0.04 -8.97
CA PHE A 209 -11.87 -1.18 -8.99
C PHE A 209 -12.50 -1.50 -7.64
N VAL A 210 -11.68 -1.47 -6.57
CA VAL A 210 -12.14 -1.79 -5.20
C VAL A 210 -13.06 -0.72 -4.64
N VAL A 211 -12.61 0.54 -4.64
CA VAL A 211 -13.30 1.64 -3.97
C VAL A 211 -14.63 1.92 -4.65
N TYR A 212 -14.68 1.97 -5.98
CA TYR A 212 -15.93 2.21 -6.69
C TYR A 212 -16.98 1.15 -6.37
N SER A 213 -16.59 -0.13 -6.45
CA SER A 213 -17.46 -1.27 -6.15
C SER A 213 -17.96 -1.23 -4.70
N TRP A 214 -17.06 -0.95 -3.76
CA TRP A 214 -17.38 -0.86 -2.33
C TRP A 214 -18.35 0.30 -2.02
N LEU A 215 -18.10 1.49 -2.56
CA LEU A 215 -19.00 2.63 -2.39
C LEU A 215 -20.41 2.34 -2.97
N LYS A 216 -20.48 1.67 -4.11
CA LYS A 216 -21.77 1.23 -4.70
C LYS A 216 -22.49 0.22 -3.82
N GLN A 217 -21.78 -0.81 -3.34
CA GLN A 217 -22.34 -1.84 -2.48
C GLN A 217 -22.98 -1.23 -1.22
N HIS A 218 -22.35 -0.22 -0.64
CA HIS A 218 -22.84 0.51 0.53
C HIS A 218 -23.75 1.70 0.20
N LYS A 219 -24.17 1.85 -1.07
CA LYS A 219 -25.11 2.88 -1.55
C LYS A 219 -24.67 4.31 -1.20
N ILE A 220 -23.37 4.58 -1.27
CA ILE A 220 -22.84 5.94 -1.08
C ILE A 220 -23.19 6.80 -2.30
N PRO A 221 -23.68 8.03 -2.12
CA PRO A 221 -24.02 8.91 -3.23
C PRO A 221 -22.78 9.29 -4.04
N LYS A 222 -22.97 9.40 -5.36
CA LYS A 222 -21.92 9.81 -6.33
C LYS A 222 -20.60 9.00 -6.21
N PRO A 223 -20.65 7.66 -6.27
CA PRO A 223 -19.45 6.83 -6.08
C PRO A 223 -18.37 7.06 -7.13
N ARG A 224 -18.75 7.39 -8.38
CA ARG A 224 -17.81 7.75 -9.45
C ARG A 224 -17.01 9.00 -9.08
N LEU A 225 -17.71 10.09 -8.72
CA LEU A 225 -17.07 11.36 -8.33
C LEU A 225 -16.09 11.16 -7.17
N LYS A 226 -16.53 10.49 -6.09
CA LYS A 226 -15.66 10.27 -4.92
C LYS A 226 -14.42 9.43 -5.25
N THR A 227 -14.58 8.40 -6.09
CA THR A 227 -13.45 7.56 -6.54
C THR A 227 -12.50 8.35 -7.44
N SER A 228 -13.03 9.15 -8.37
CA SER A 228 -12.22 10.03 -9.23
C SER A 228 -11.50 11.11 -8.43
N ASP A 229 -12.12 11.69 -7.40
CA ASP A 229 -11.47 12.67 -6.53
C ASP A 229 -10.31 12.04 -5.75
N MET A 230 -10.47 10.81 -5.25
CA MET A 230 -9.38 10.06 -4.60
C MET A 230 -8.20 9.84 -5.57
N ALA A 231 -8.48 9.44 -6.82
CA ALA A 231 -7.43 9.27 -7.83
C ALA A 231 -6.77 10.62 -8.20
N ARG A 232 -7.56 11.69 -8.31
CA ARG A 232 -7.07 13.05 -8.61
C ARG A 232 -6.14 13.56 -7.53
N MET A 233 -6.42 13.26 -6.26
CA MET A 233 -5.52 13.59 -5.14
C MET A 233 -4.14 12.93 -5.27
N LEU A 234 -4.02 11.85 -6.04
CA LEU A 234 -2.76 11.18 -6.35
C LEU A 234 -2.22 11.54 -7.75
N GLY A 235 -2.81 12.53 -8.42
CA GLY A 235 -2.37 13.03 -9.72
C GLY A 235 -2.96 12.33 -10.94
N PHE A 236 -4.04 11.54 -10.78
CA PHE A 236 -4.63 10.76 -11.88
C PHE A 236 -6.05 11.20 -12.21
N GLY A 237 -6.32 11.37 -13.50
CA GLY A 237 -7.68 11.48 -14.04
C GLY A 237 -8.20 10.10 -14.43
N ILE A 238 -9.41 9.77 -13.99
CA ILE A 238 -10.09 8.51 -14.36
C ILE A 238 -11.23 8.85 -15.32
N GLY A 239 -11.22 8.22 -16.49
CA GLY A 239 -12.29 8.34 -17.49
C GLY A 239 -13.55 7.59 -17.09
N ASP A 240 -14.71 8.07 -17.56
CA ASP A 240 -16.00 7.47 -17.23
C ASP A 240 -16.15 6.05 -17.79
N GLU A 241 -15.45 5.75 -18.89
CA GLU A 241 -15.48 4.45 -19.57
C GLU A 241 -15.01 3.31 -18.66
N LEU A 242 -14.06 3.57 -17.76
CA LEU A 242 -13.59 2.56 -16.80
C LEU A 242 -14.71 2.18 -15.82
N PHE A 243 -15.48 3.16 -15.33
CA PHE A 243 -16.60 2.88 -14.44
C PHE A 243 -17.70 2.10 -15.17
N ASP A 244 -17.97 2.43 -16.44
CA ASP A 244 -18.92 1.68 -17.26
C ASP A 244 -18.48 0.22 -17.45
N LEU A 245 -17.18 -0.04 -17.64
CA LEU A 245 -16.63 -1.40 -17.70
C LEU A 245 -16.76 -2.15 -16.37
N ILE A 246 -16.53 -1.49 -15.23
CA ILE A 246 -16.73 -2.09 -13.90
C ILE A 246 -18.21 -2.42 -13.67
N ASP A 247 -19.12 -1.55 -14.11
CA ASP A 247 -20.56 -1.77 -14.01
C ASP A 247 -21.04 -2.97 -14.85
N GLN A 248 -20.43 -3.19 -16.02
CA GLN A 248 -20.68 -4.36 -16.87
C GLN A 248 -20.13 -5.67 -16.28
N HIS A 249 -19.04 -5.58 -15.53
CA HIS A 249 -18.37 -6.73 -14.90
C HIS A 249 -18.15 -6.49 -13.39
N PRO A 250 -19.21 -6.54 -12.57
CA PRO A 250 -19.10 -6.24 -11.15
C PRO A 250 -18.16 -7.21 -10.44
N LEU A 251 -17.35 -6.68 -9.51
CA LEU A 251 -16.57 -7.51 -8.60
C LEU A 251 -17.52 -8.22 -7.62
N ALA A 252 -17.20 -9.48 -7.29
CA ALA A 252 -17.90 -10.18 -6.23
C ALA A 252 -17.69 -9.43 -4.90
N PRO A 253 -18.72 -9.31 -4.05
CA PRO A 253 -18.57 -8.71 -2.73
C PRO A 253 -17.53 -9.50 -1.94
N SER A 254 -16.56 -8.79 -1.37
CA SER A 254 -15.56 -9.33 -0.43
C SER A 254 -16.07 -9.27 1.01
#